data_AF-A0A9X0YU06-F1
#
_entry.id   AF-A0A9X0YU06-F1
#
_cell.length_a   1.000
_cell.length_b   1.000
_cell.length_c   1.000
_cell.angle_alpha   90.00
_cell.angle_beta   90.00
_cell.angle_gamma   90.00
#
_symmetry.space_group_name_H-M   'P 1'
#
loop_
_entity.id
_entity.type
_entity.pdbx_description
1 polymer ?
#
loop_
_entity_poly.entity_id
_entity_poly.type
_entity_poly.pdbx_seq_one_letter_code
_entity_poly.pdbx_strand_id
1 'polypeptide(L)'
;MDSLKKKLLTIFLVLTIVPMMITITVVWMTTNSGFNNLIKDQQETMEHIIQSEFDNVAEELKMITEIYSQDLEFVQAFNEQDREALVDLVNGIYSRLFSEHGIDVIEYGDRIQME
;
A
#
# COMPACT_ATOMS: atom_id res chain seq x y z
N MET A 1 -24.52 -46.68 -50.81
CA MET A 1 -24.98 -45.28 -50.63
C MET A 1 -24.66 -44.69 -49.25
N ASP A 2 -24.03 -45.42 -48.31
CA ASP A 2 -23.78 -44.92 -46.95
C ASP A 2 -22.46 -44.15 -46.73
N SER A 3 -21.44 -44.39 -47.55
CA SER A 3 -20.10 -43.79 -47.34
C SER A 3 -20.09 -42.27 -47.58
N LEU A 4 -20.76 -41.79 -48.62
CA LEU A 4 -20.73 -40.36 -48.99
C LEU A 4 -21.48 -39.50 -47.97
N LYS A 5 -22.68 -39.93 -47.55
CA LYS A 5 -23.50 -39.23 -46.55
C LYS A 5 -22.78 -39.17 -45.20
N LYS A 6 -22.14 -40.27 -44.77
CA LYS A 6 -21.34 -40.32 -43.54
C LYS A 6 -20.13 -39.39 -43.62
N LYS A 7 -19.39 -39.38 -44.74
CA LYS A 7 -18.25 -38.46 -44.94
C LYS A 7 -18.65 -36.99 -44.89
N LEU A 8 -19.74 -36.62 -45.57
CA LEU A 8 -20.28 -35.25 -45.52
C LEU A 8 -20.65 -34.85 -44.09
N LEU A 9 -21.34 -35.72 -43.35
CA LEU A 9 -21.73 -35.46 -41.97
C LEU A 9 -20.50 -35.30 -41.07
N THR A 10 -19.48 -36.14 -41.22
CA THR A 10 -18.20 -35.99 -40.49
C THR A 10 -17.51 -34.66 -40.81
N ILE A 11 -17.48 -34.23 -42.07
CA ILE A 11 -16.87 -32.95 -42.46
C ILE A 11 -17.62 -31.78 -41.80
N PHE A 12 -18.95 -31.78 -41.85
CA PHE A 12 -19.75 -30.74 -41.18
C PHE A 12 -19.53 -30.71 -39.67
N LEU A 13 -19.41 -31.88 -39.06
CA LEU A 13 -19.20 -32.01 -37.62
C LEU A 13 -17.80 -31.50 -37.22
N VAL A 14 -16.77 -31.83 -37.99
CA VAL A 14 -15.41 -31.30 -37.79
C VAL A 14 -15.35 -29.79 -38.02
N LEU A 15 -16.00 -29.29 -39.07
CA LEU A 15 -16.08 -27.84 -39.37
C LEU A 15 -16.82 -27.04 -38.30
N THR A 16 -17.63 -27.68 -37.46
CA THR A 16 -18.34 -27.00 -36.37
C THR A 16 -17.58 -27.12 -35.05
N ILE A 17 -17.09 -28.31 -34.72
CA ILE A 17 -16.45 -28.58 -33.43
C ILE A 17 -15.04 -27.98 -33.37
N VAL A 18 -14.24 -28.09 -34.44
CA VAL A 18 -12.85 -27.63 -34.41
C VAL A 18 -12.76 -26.11 -34.21
N PRO A 19 -13.50 -25.27 -34.98
CA PRO A 19 -13.47 -23.83 -34.75
C PRO A 19 -13.99 -23.45 -33.36
N MET A 20 -15.03 -24.13 -32.87
CA MET A 20 -15.56 -23.90 -31.53
C MET A 20 -14.51 -24.14 -30.44
N MET A 21 -13.78 -25.25 -30.52
CA MET A 21 -12.69 -25.57 -29.58
C MET A 21 -11.58 -24.52 -29.64
N ILE A 22 -11.23 -24.05 -30.84
CA ILE A 22 -10.25 -22.97 -31.02
C ILE A 22 -10.74 -21.68 -30.35
N THR A 23 -11.98 -21.27 -30.60
CA THR A 23 -12.56 -20.06 -29.99
C THR A 23 -12.56 -20.15 -28.47
N ILE A 24 -12.99 -21.27 -27.90
CA ILE A 24 -12.97 -21.49 -26.44
C ILE A 24 -11.56 -21.36 -25.90
N THR A 25 -10.59 -21.96 -26.56
CA THR A 25 -9.17 -21.92 -26.14
C THR A 25 -8.64 -20.49 -26.17
N VAL A 26 -8.90 -19.75 -27.25
CA VAL A 26 -8.49 -18.35 -27.40
C VAL A 26 -9.10 -17.47 -26.32
N VAL A 27 -10.43 -17.57 -26.12
CA VAL A 27 -11.14 -16.81 -25.08
C VAL A 27 -10.57 -17.14 -23.71
N TRP A 28 -10.39 -18.42 -23.39
CA TRP A 28 -9.83 -18.84 -22.10
C TRP A 28 -8.43 -18.27 -21.87
N MET A 29 -7.54 -18.32 -22.86
CA MET A 29 -6.18 -17.76 -22.75
C MET A 29 -6.21 -16.25 -22.55
N THR A 30 -7.01 -15.52 -23.34
CA THR A 30 -7.11 -14.07 -23.25
C THR A 30 -7.73 -13.63 -21.93
N THR A 31 -8.79 -14.29 -21.48
CA THR A 31 -9.45 -13.98 -20.20
C THR A 31 -8.54 -14.28 -19.03
N ASN A 32 -7.85 -15.42 -19.02
CA ASN A 32 -6.93 -15.77 -17.93
C ASN A 32 -5.74 -14.81 -17.86
N SER A 33 -5.16 -14.45 -19.00
CA SER A 33 -4.09 -13.46 -19.08
C SER A 33 -4.56 -12.07 -18.62
N GLY A 34 -5.70 -11.60 -19.13
CA GLY A 34 -6.27 -10.31 -18.75
C GLY A 34 -6.62 -10.23 -17.26
N PHE A 35 -7.20 -11.30 -16.72
CA PHE A 35 -7.50 -11.38 -15.29
C PHE A 35 -6.24 -11.35 -14.43
N ASN A 36 -5.22 -12.15 -14.77
CA ASN A 36 -3.96 -12.18 -14.01
C ASN A 36 -3.23 -10.83 -14.05
N ASN A 37 -3.22 -10.16 -15.21
CA ASN A 37 -2.63 -8.83 -15.32
C ASN A 37 -3.40 -7.81 -14.47
N LEU A 38 -4.73 -7.82 -14.52
CA LEU A 38 -5.55 -6.93 -13.69
C LEU A 38 -5.26 -7.11 -12.20
N ILE A 39 -5.17 -8.36 -11.73
CA ILE A 39 -4.84 -8.65 -10.33
C ILE A 39 -3.44 -8.16 -9.98
N LYS A 40 -2.45 -8.39 -10.85
CA LYS A 40 -1.08 -7.93 -10.63
C LYS A 40 -1.01 -6.41 -10.56
N ASP A 41 -1.65 -5.71 -11.49
CA ASP A 41 -1.66 -4.25 -11.54
C ASP A 41 -2.33 -3.66 -10.28
N GLN A 42 -3.41 -4.30 -9.79
CA GLN A 42 -4.05 -3.90 -8.54
C GLN A 42 -3.14 -4.11 -7.33
N GLN A 43 -2.39 -5.21 -7.27
CA GLN A 43 -1.44 -5.46 -6.19
C GLN A 43 -0.31 -4.44 -6.19
N GLU A 44 0.29 -4.17 -7.35
CA GLU A 44 1.37 -3.18 -7.50
C GLU A 44 0.89 -1.77 -7.16
N THR A 45 -0.31 -1.39 -7.60
CA THR A 45 -0.93 -0.12 -7.26
C THR A 45 -1.16 0.00 -5.75
N MET A 46 -1.66 -1.05 -5.11
CA MET A 46 -1.90 -1.05 -3.67
C MET A 46 -0.59 -0.92 -2.88
N GLU A 47 0.46 -1.64 -3.30
CA GLU A 47 1.78 -1.54 -2.70
C GLU A 47 2.32 -0.11 -2.79
N HIS A 48 2.24 0.51 -3.97
CA HIS A 48 2.68 1.88 -4.17
C HIS A 48 1.88 2.88 -3.34
N ILE A 49 0.56 2.70 -3.23
CA ILE A 49 -0.28 3.57 -2.39
C ILE A 49 0.13 3.46 -0.92
N ILE A 50 0.33 2.23 -0.42
CA ILE A 50 0.74 2.01 0.97
C ILE A 50 2.13 2.61 1.22
N GLN A 51 3.09 2.40 0.32
CA GLN A 51 4.43 2.97 0.43
C GLN A 51 4.39 4.50 0.43
N SER A 52 3.65 5.10 -0.50
CA SER A 52 3.53 6.55 -0.59
C SER A 52 2.87 7.15 0.65
N GLU A 53 1.83 6.51 1.19
CA GLU A 53 1.17 6.99 2.41
C GLU A 53 2.10 6.87 3.62
N PHE A 54 2.83 5.76 3.71
CA PHE A 54 3.83 5.58 4.75
C PHE A 54 4.93 6.64 4.68
N ASP A 55 5.47 6.91 3.49
CA ASP A 55 6.51 7.92 3.28
C ASP A 55 6.00 9.33 3.64
N ASN A 56 4.76 9.66 3.27
CA ASN A 56 4.13 10.93 3.63
C ASN A 56 4.02 11.09 5.15
N VAL A 57 3.50 10.08 5.85
CA VAL A 57 3.37 10.11 7.31
C VAL A 57 4.74 10.17 7.99
N ALA A 58 5.72 9.43 7.47
CA ALA A 58 7.09 9.45 8.00
C ALA A 58 7.75 10.83 7.82
N GLU A 59 7.55 11.48 6.67
CA GLU A 59 8.06 12.82 6.41
C GLU A 59 7.37 13.87 7.28
N GLU A 60 6.05 13.78 7.46
CA GLU A 60 5.29 14.64 8.37
C GLU A 60 5.77 14.50 9.82
N LEU A 61 5.89 13.27 10.32
CA LEU A 61 6.40 13.00 11.67
C LEU A 61 7.83 13.51 11.85
N LYS A 62 8.68 13.35 10.84
CA LYS A 62 10.03 13.91 10.85
C LYS A 62 10.00 15.43 10.94
N MET A 63 9.18 16.11 10.14
CA MET A 63 9.04 17.56 10.16
C MET A 63 8.58 18.06 11.54
N ILE A 64 7.56 17.43 12.11
CA ILE A 64 7.05 17.74 13.45
C ILE A 64 8.15 17.57 14.49
N THR A 65 8.87 16.44 14.44
CA THR A 65 9.98 16.15 15.36
C THR A 65 11.10 17.20 15.22
N GLU A 66 11.45 17.58 13.98
CA GLU A 66 12.46 18.62 13.73
C GLU A 66 12.05 19.98 14.32
N ILE A 67 10.78 20.36 14.19
CA ILE A 67 10.24 21.61 14.76
C ILE A 67 10.39 21.61 16.29
N TYR A 68 9.90 20.58 16.97
CA TYR A 68 9.90 20.55 18.44
C TYR A 68 11.28 20.23 19.04
N SER A 69 12.16 19.53 18.31
CA SER A 69 13.54 19.27 18.76
C SER A 69 14.43 20.52 18.80
N GLN A 70 14.05 21.57 18.07
CA GLN A 70 14.77 22.85 18.02
C GLN A 70 14.19 23.89 18.99
N ASP A 71 13.10 23.57 19.68
CA ASP A 71 12.50 24.45 20.66
C ASP A 71 13.44 24.59 21.87
N LEU A 72 13.95 25.80 22.07
CA LEU A 72 14.92 26.11 23.12
C LEU A 72 14.37 25.85 24.52
N GLU A 73 13.08 26.08 24.76
CA GLU A 73 12.46 25.83 26.07
C GLU A 73 12.41 24.33 26.35
N PHE A 74 12.09 23.53 25.33
CA PHE A 74 12.08 22.07 25.41
C PHE A 74 13.49 21.49 25.66
N VAL A 75 14.47 21.97 24.89
CA VAL A 75 15.87 21.55 25.02
C VAL A 75 16.42 21.94 26.38
N GLN A 76 16.08 23.13 26.88
CA GLN A 76 16.56 23.61 28.16
C GLN A 76 15.92 22.84 29.32
N ALA A 77 14.59 22.65 29.32
CA ALA A 77 13.90 21.83 30.33
C ALA A 77 14.42 20.38 30.35
N PHE A 78 14.75 19.81 29.18
CA PHE A 78 15.37 18.49 29.08
C PHE A 78 16.78 18.45 29.69
N ASN A 79 17.64 19.40 29.34
CA ASN A 79 19.02 19.46 29.83
C ASN A 79 19.10 19.77 31.33
N GLU A 80 18.18 20.58 31.84
CA GLU A 80 18.08 20.91 33.27
C GLU A 80 17.46 19.77 34.10
N GLN A 81 17.02 18.68 33.45
CA GLN A 81 16.32 17.55 34.07
C GLN A 81 15.06 17.98 34.82
N ASP A 82 14.45 19.11 34.41
CA ASP A 82 13.23 19.62 35.00
C ASP A 82 12.02 18.87 34.41
N ARG A 83 11.66 17.79 35.09
CA ARG A 83 10.57 16.92 34.68
C ARG A 83 9.21 17.61 34.72
N GLU A 84 8.98 18.52 35.67
CA GLU A 84 7.71 19.24 35.77
C GLU A 84 7.57 20.22 34.60
N ALA A 85 8.63 20.99 34.31
CA ALA A 85 8.67 21.89 33.17
C ALA A 85 8.50 21.15 31.83
N LEU A 86 9.14 19.98 31.67
CA LEU A 86 8.96 19.13 30.49
C LEU A 86 7.52 18.66 30.31
N VAL A 87 6.88 18.18 31.39
CA VAL A 87 5.49 17.70 31.33
C VAL A 87 4.55 18.85 30.96
N ASP A 88 4.75 20.04 31.51
CA ASP A 88 3.93 21.21 31.21
C ASP A 88 4.07 21.66 29.74
N LEU A 89 5.30 21.68 29.22
CA LEU A 89 5.58 21.97 27.80
C LEU A 89 4.95 20.92 26.88
N VAL A 90 5.14 19.64 27.18
CA VAL A 90 4.55 18.52 26.42
C VAL A 90 3.03 18.61 26.44
N ASN A 91 2.39 18.83 27.59
CA ASN A 91 0.94 18.95 27.69
C ASN A 91 0.38 20.08 26.82
N GLY A 92 1.12 21.19 26.72
CA GLY A 92 0.75 22.33 25.88
C GLY A 92 0.70 21.99 24.38
N ILE A 93 1.57 21.10 23.92
CA ILE A 93 1.65 20.71 22.51
C ILE A 93 0.90 19.39 22.21
N TYR A 94 0.78 18.51 23.19
CA TYR A 94 0.24 17.16 23.04
C TYR A 94 -1.21 17.17 22.56
N SER A 95 -2.05 18.04 23.12
CA SER A 95 -3.45 18.17 22.68
C SER A 95 -3.54 18.47 21.18
N ARG A 96 -2.67 19.34 20.66
CA ARG A 96 -2.60 19.69 19.25
C ARG A 96 -2.03 18.54 18.43
N LEU A 97 -0.95 17.91 18.88
CA LEU A 97 -0.31 16.78 18.18
C LEU A 97 -1.26 15.57 18.05
N PHE A 98 -2.03 15.30 19.10
CA PHE A 98 -3.05 14.26 19.09
C PHE A 98 -4.21 14.63 18.17
N SER A 99 -4.76 15.86 18.27
CA SER A 99 -5.95 16.25 17.50
C SER A 99 -5.68 16.56 16.02
N GLU A 100 -4.52 17.13 15.71
CA GLU A 100 -4.14 17.61 14.37
C GLU A 100 -3.39 16.51 13.59
N HIS A 101 -2.58 15.68 14.27
CA HIS A 101 -1.67 14.72 13.62
C HIS A 101 -1.82 13.27 14.10
N GLY A 102 -2.75 12.98 15.03
CA GLY A 102 -2.99 11.61 15.52
C GLY A 102 -1.81 11.00 16.29
N ILE A 103 -0.94 11.83 16.86
CA ILE A 103 0.23 11.38 17.62
C ILE A 103 -0.21 11.02 19.05
N ASP A 104 -0.18 9.73 19.37
CA ASP A 104 -0.61 9.21 20.67
C ASP A 104 0.50 9.21 21.72
N VAL A 105 1.76 9.09 21.28
CA VAL A 105 2.94 8.92 22.14
C VAL A 105 4.03 9.89 21.71
N ILE A 106 4.63 10.56 22.69
CA ILE A 106 5.79 11.42 22.51
C ILE A 106 6.91 10.89 23.42
N GLU A 107 8.06 10.62 22.83
CA GLU A 107 9.26 10.21 23.54
C GLU A 107 10.36 11.27 23.36
N TYR A 108 11.13 11.50 24.42
CA TYR A 108 12.26 12.43 24.44
C TYR A 108 13.48 11.70 25.02
N GLY A 109 14.63 11.90 24.39
CA GLY A 109 15.87 11.24 24.77
C GLY A 109 17.09 11.87 24.08
N ASP A 110 18.28 11.57 24.60
CA ASP A 110 19.55 11.86 23.91
C ASP A 110 19.79 10.78 22.83
N ARG A 111 20.61 11.10 21.82
CA ARG A 111 21.00 10.27 20.66
C ARG A 111 20.46 8.84 20.71
N ILE A 112 19.61 8.50 19.73
CA ILE A 112 19.09 7.15 19.49
C ILE A 112 20.24 6.14 19.59
N GLN A 113 20.35 5.44 20.72
CA GLN A 113 21.10 4.20 20.80
C GLN A 113 20.24 3.15 20.12
N MET A 114 20.42 3.00 18.80
CA MET A 114 19.94 1.82 18.11
C MET A 114 20.84 0.66 18.57
N GLU A 115 20.34 -0.14 19.52
CA GLU A 115 20.81 -1.51 19.72
C GLU A 115 20.23 -2.44 18.65
#